data_AF-A0A3B8TZS0-F1
#
_entry.id   AF-A0A3B8TZS0-F1
#
_cell.length_a   1.000
_cell.length_b   1.000
_cell.length_c   1.000
_cell.angle_alpha   90.00
_cell.angle_beta   90.00
_cell.angle_gamma   90.00
#
_symmetry.space_group_name_H-M   'P 1'
#
loop_
_entity.id
_entity.type
_entity.pdbx_description
1 polymer ?
#
loop_
_entity_poly.entity_id
_entity_poly.type
_entity_poly.pdbx_seq_one_letter_code
_entity_poly.pdbx_strand_id
1 'polypeptide(L)' 'MLIADILRTYPESAYVLMNCGMGCISCPASQMESLEEACMVHGIDAEEVVKYVNYELGLTAAE' A
#
# COMPACT_ATOMS: atom_id res chain seq x y z
N MET A 1 7.09 5.13 -1.03
CA MET A 1 6.20 6.21 -1.50
C MET A 1 5.23 6.57 -0.37
N LEU A 2 4.68 7.79 -0.38
CA LEU A 2 3.57 8.14 0.51
C LEU A 2 2.31 7.38 0.08
N ILE A 3 1.45 7.05 1.03
CA ILE A 3 0.18 6.40 0.75
C ILE A 3 -0.66 7.26 -0.21
N ALA A 4 -0.70 8.58 -0.02
CA ALA A 4 -1.38 9.48 -0.95
C ALA A 4 -0.91 9.35 -2.39
N ASP A 5 0.41 9.23 -2.60
CA ASP A 5 0.99 9.16 -3.94
C ASP A 5 0.67 7.81 -4.60
N ILE A 6 0.69 6.73 -3.82
CA ILE A 6 0.30 5.38 -4.28
C ILE A 6 -1.17 5.40 -4.73
N LEU A 7 -2.08 5.91 -3.90
CA LEU A 7 -3.51 5.95 -4.22
C LEU A 7 -3.85 6.88 -5.39
N ARG A 8 -3.08 7.96 -5.58
CA ARG A 8 -3.25 8.85 -6.74
C ARG A 8 -2.74 8.23 -8.04
N THR A 9 -1.65 7.48 -7.96
CA THR A 9 -1.02 6.85 -9.13
C THR A 9 -1.76 5.57 -9.54
N TYR A 10 -2.18 4.78 -8.54
CA TYR A 10 -2.83 3.49 -8.69
C TYR A 10 -4.09 3.45 -7.82
N PRO A 11 -5.21 4.07 -8.22
CA PRO A 11 -6.44 4.11 -7.42
C PRO A 11 -6.94 2.73 -6.97
N GLU A 12 -6.75 1.71 -7.81
CA GLU A 12 -7.09 0.31 -7.55
C GLU A 12 -6.26 -0.32 -6.41
N SER A 13 -5.08 0.22 -6.11
CA SER A 13 -4.24 -0.22 -4.98
C SER A 13 -4.94 -0.03 -3.63
N ALA A 14 -5.95 0.85 -3.55
CA ALA A 14 -6.72 1.06 -2.32
C ALA A 14 -7.31 -0.26 -1.80
N TYR A 15 -7.95 -1.04 -2.67
CA TYR A 15 -8.57 -2.31 -2.29
C TYR A 15 -7.51 -3.35 -1.88
N VAL A 16 -6.39 -3.38 -2.61
CA VAL A 16 -5.29 -4.31 -2.34
C VAL A 16 -4.64 -4.02 -0.98
N LEU A 17 -4.34 -2.75 -0.70
CA LEU A 17 -3.79 -2.31 0.58
C LEU A 17 -4.74 -2.60 1.74
N MET A 18 -6.05 -2.37 1.57
CA MET A 18 -7.04 -2.71 2.58
C MET A 18 -7.07 -4.22 2.89
N ASN A 19 -6.92 -5.07 1.87
CA ASN A 19 -6.80 -6.52 2.06
C ASN A 19 -5.52 -6.94 2.78
N CYS A 20 -4.45 -6.14 2.69
CA CYS A 20 -3.22 -6.31 3.48
C CYS A 20 -3.35 -5.82 4.94
N GLY A 21 -4.53 -5.42 5.38
CA GLY A 21 -4.75 -4.89 6.73
C GLY A 21 -4.51 -3.38 6.85
N MET A 22 -4.24 -2.67 5.75
CA MET A 22 -4.09 -1.21 5.73
C MET A 22 -5.47 -0.53 5.58
N GLY A 23 -6.40 -0.80 6.49
CA GLY A 23 -7.76 -0.22 6.44
C GLY A 23 -7.80 1.31 6.65
N CYS A 24 -6.74 1.88 7.23
CA CYS A 24 -6.63 3.29 7.57
C CYS A 24 -6.20 4.20 6.41
N ILE A 25 -5.91 3.66 5.22
CA ILE A 25 -5.37 4.44 4.07
C ILE A 25 -6.26 5.61 3.60
N SER A 26 -7.56 5.57 3.92
CA SER A 26 -8.50 6.66 3.62
C SER A 26 -8.46 7.79 4.65
N CYS A 27 -7.79 7.60 5.79
CA CYS A 27 -7.62 8.62 6.82
C CYS A 27 -6.63 9.69 6.30
N PRO A 28 -6.95 11.00 6.44
CA PRO A 28 -6.03 12.07 6.04
C PRO A 28 -4.65 11.98 6.71
N ALA A 29 -4.59 11.47 7.95
CA ALA A 29 -3.33 11.28 8.66
C ALA A 29 -2.45 10.22 7.96
N SER A 30 -3.02 9.04 7.66
CA SER A 30 -2.28 7.95 7.03
C SER A 30 -1.87 8.24 5.59
N GLN A 31 -2.58 9.13 4.90
CA GLN A 31 -2.15 9.57 3.57
C GLN A 31 -0.85 10.38 3.58
N MET A 32 -0.47 10.97 4.72
CA MET A 32 0.81 11.68 4.89
C MET A 32 1.95 10.76 5.36
N GLU A 33 1.68 9.49 5.63
CA GLU A 33 2.67 8.49 6.02
C GLU A 33 3.22 7.78 4.78
N SER A 34 4.47 7.34 4.86
CA SER A 34 4.96 6.33 3.91
C SER A 34 4.26 4.98 4.17
N LEU A 35 4.15 4.15 3.13
CA LEU A 35 3.60 2.81 3.29
C LEU A 35 4.38 1.99 4.34
N GLU A 36 5.70 2.17 4.40
CA GLU A 36 6.58 1.49 5.35
C GLU A 36 6.29 1.90 6.81
N GLU A 37 6.17 3.19 7.09
CA GLU A 37 5.82 3.70 8.43
C GLU A 37 4.46 3.17 8.89
N ALA A 38 3.46 3.20 8.00
CA ALA A 38 2.14 2.65 8.30
C ALA A 38 2.22 1.15 8.59
N CYS A 39 2.97 0.38 7.79
CA CYS A 39 3.16 -1.06 8.02
C CYS A 39 3.84 -1.34 9.37
N MET A 40 4.83 -0.52 9.76
CA MET A 40 5.52 -0.64 11.05
C MET A 40 4.57 -0.48 12.25
N VAL A 41 3.65 0.49 12.22
CA VAL A 41 2.65 0.71 13.29
C VAL A 41 1.74 -0.50 13.48
N HIS A 42 1.46 -1.22 12.39
CA HIS A 42 0.58 -2.38 12.38
C HIS A 42 1.32 -3.73 12.47
N GLY A 43 2.65 -3.72 12.57
CA GLY A 43 3.47 -4.95 12.63
C GLY A 43 3.40 -5.80 11.36
N ILE A 44 3.21 -5.15 10.20
CA ILE A 44 3.12 -5.77 8.88
C ILE A 44 4.44 -5.58 8.14
N ASP A 45 4.87 -6.59 7.39
CA ASP A 45 6.06 -6.52 6.56
C ASP A 45 5.79 -5.67 5.31
N ALA A 46 6.43 -4.50 5.22
CA ALA A 46 6.25 -3.57 4.13
C ALA A 46 6.75 -4.12 2.78
N GLU A 47 7.78 -4.96 2.76
CA GLU A 47 8.31 -5.54 1.52
C GLU A 47 7.30 -6.53 0.92
N GLU A 48 6.69 -7.37 1.75
CA GLU A 48 5.66 -8.32 1.31
C GLU A 48 4.40 -7.60 0.81
N VAL A 49 3.99 -6.50 1.48
CA VAL A 49 2.88 -5.66 0.98
C VAL A 49 3.22 -5.06 -0.38
N VAL A 50 4.42 -4.51 -0.56
CA VAL A 50 4.84 -3.93 -1.86
C VAL A 50 4.86 -4.99 -2.96
N LYS A 51 5.39 -6.18 -2.69
CA LYS A 51 5.38 -7.29 -3.65
C LYS A 51 3.96 -7.68 -4.03
N TYR A 52 3.09 -7.87 -3.05
CA TYR A 52 1.70 -8.23 -3.27
C TYR A 52 0.93 -7.16 -4.06
N VAL A 53 1.09 -5.88 -3.69
CA VAL A 53 0.49 -4.76 -4.44
C VAL A 53 0.99 -4.75 -5.87
N ASN A 54 2.30 -4.83 -6.11
CA ASN A 54 2.83 -4.84 -7.47
C ASN A 54 2.32 -6.03 -8.30
N TYR A 55 2.18 -7.21 -7.68
CA TYR A 55 1.62 -8.39 -8.34
C TYR A 55 0.15 -8.18 -8.74
N GLU A 56 -0.70 -7.74 -7.81
CA GLU A 56 -2.13 -7.51 -8.06
C GLU A 56 -2.37 -6.40 -9.09
N LEU A 57 -1.47 -5.42 -9.17
CA LEU A 57 -1.49 -4.35 -10.17
C LEU A 57 -0.87 -4.74 -11.52
N GLY A 58 -0.32 -5.95 -11.64
CA GLY A 58 0.39 -6.39 -12.86
C GLY A 58 1.67 -5.58 -13.16
N LEU A 59 2.27 -4.98 -12.13
CA LEU A 59 3.50 -4.18 -12.23
C LEU A 59 4.77 -5.02 -12.11
N THR A 60 4.64 -6.29 -11.69
CA THR A 60 5.75 -7.25 -11.76
C THR A 60 5.91 -7.72 -13.21
N ALA A 61 7.16 -7.84 -13.69
CA ALA A 61 7.41 -8.49 -14.97
C ALA A 61 6.80 -9.90 -14.96
N ALA A 62 6.08 -10.26 -16.02
CA ALA A 62 5.73 -11.66 -16.26
C ALA A 62 7.03 -12.45 -16.31
N GLU A 63 7.19 -13.41 -15.39
CA GLU A 63 8.21 -14.45 -15.53
C GLU A 63 7.86 -15.36 -16.72
#